data_AF-A0A378FW01-F1
#
_entry.id   AF-A0A378FW01-F1
#
_cell.length_a   1.000
_cell.length_b   1.000
_cell.length_c   1.000
_cell.angle_alpha   90.00
_cell.angle_beta   90.00
_cell.angle_gamma   90.00
#
_symmetry.space_group_name_H-M   'P 1'
#
loop_
_entity.id
_entity.type
_entity.pdbx_description
1 polymer ?
#
loop_
_entity_poly.entity_id
_entity_poly.type
_entity_poly.pdbx_seq_one_letter_code
_entity_poly.pdbx_strand_id
1 'polypeptide(L)'
;MQGTFISFNTAGITFEERFLALLLKVKQKNGQCQTYYLQAPVLADLLTILQYRLLRTFQRLQEQGDSYKEELIACNESLMASIPEVDMAEIQQPDPESALCRSSLNLGNPTRL
;
A
#
# COMPACT_ATOMS: atom_id res chain seq x y z
N MET A 1 -11.97 8.08 -8.24
CA MET A 1 -12.50 6.99 -7.40
C MET A 1 -12.83 7.53 -6.02
N GLN A 2 -14.11 7.82 -5.73
CA GLN A 2 -14.57 8.10 -4.36
C GLN A 2 -14.79 6.76 -3.64
N GLY A 3 -13.69 6.11 -3.27
CA GLY A 3 -13.69 4.97 -2.37
C GLY A 3 -12.98 5.39 -1.09
N THR A 4 -13.73 5.87 -0.11
CA THR A 4 -13.17 6.14 1.23
C THR A 4 -12.86 4.79 1.86
N PHE A 5 -11.64 4.27 1.67
CA PHE A 5 -11.19 3.08 2.37
C PHE A 5 -11.23 3.32 3.89
N ILE A 6 -11.34 2.25 4.67
CA ILE A 6 -11.39 2.31 6.14
C ILE A 6 -10.11 1.79 6.80
N SER A 7 -9.30 1.03 6.06
CA SER A 7 -8.00 0.58 6.54
C SER A 7 -7.18 0.03 5.38
N PHE A 8 -5.90 -0.24 5.64
CA PHE A 8 -4.99 -0.89 4.71
C PHE A 8 -3.93 -1.69 5.48
N ASN A 9 -3.25 -2.59 4.78
CA ASN A 9 -2.09 -3.32 5.26
C ASN A 9 -1.08 -3.48 4.13
N THR A 10 0.19 -3.70 4.47
CA THR A 10 1.26 -3.85 3.48
C THR A 10 2.16 -5.03 3.82
N ALA A 11 2.68 -5.70 2.80
CA ALA A 11 3.70 -6.74 2.95
C ALA A 11 4.77 -6.62 1.87
N GLY A 12 6.03 -6.87 2.24
CA GLY A 12 7.12 -6.94 1.28
C GLY A 12 7.12 -8.29 0.56
N ILE A 13 7.24 -8.26 -0.75
CA ILE A 13 7.46 -9.45 -1.58
C ILE A 13 8.93 -9.47 -1.97
N THR A 14 9.58 -10.60 -1.71
CA THR A 14 10.99 -10.81 -2.06
C THR A 14 11.14 -12.04 -2.95
N PHE A 15 12.14 -12.02 -3.82
CA PHE A 15 12.58 -13.15 -4.62
C PHE A 15 14.10 -13.23 -4.52
N GLU A 16 14.64 -14.40 -4.15
CA GLU A 16 16.09 -14.57 -3.89
C GLU A 16 16.66 -13.48 -2.97
N GLU A 17 15.95 -13.21 -1.86
CA GLU A 17 16.31 -12.18 -0.85
C GLU A 17 16.33 -10.73 -1.37
N ARG A 18 15.87 -10.50 -2.60
CA ARG A 18 15.77 -9.16 -3.19
C ARG A 18 14.32 -8.68 -3.19
N PHE A 19 14.13 -7.41 -2.89
CA PHE A 19 12.82 -6.78 -2.97
C PHE A 19 12.28 -6.81 -4.40
N LEU A 20 11.06 -7.32 -4.57
CA LEU A 20 10.37 -7.39 -5.85
C LEU A 20 9.25 -6.35 -5.93
N ALA A 21 8.37 -6.35 -4.93
CA ALA A 21 7.21 -5.47 -4.87
C ALA A 21 6.70 -5.30 -3.44
N LEU A 22 5.90 -4.27 -3.21
CA LEU A 22 5.09 -4.11 -2.01
C LEU A 22 3.65 -4.53 -2.32
N LEU A 23 3.12 -5.50 -1.58
CA LEU A 23 1.68 -5.74 -1.52
C LEU A 23 1.05 -4.62 -0.69
N LEU A 24 0.04 -3.95 -1.24
CA LEU A 24 -0.83 -3.00 -0.55
C LEU A 24 -2.27 -3.53 -0.60
N LYS A 25 -2.81 -3.93 0.54
CA LYS A 25 -4.19 -4.40 0.67
C LYS A 25 -5.04 -3.30 1.30
N VAL A 26 -6.12 -2.91 0.65
CA VAL A 26 -6.99 -1.82 1.06
C VAL A 26 -8.38 -2.36 1.36
N LYS A 27 -8.92 -2.05 2.55
CA LYS A 27 -10.27 -2.43 2.96
C LYS A 27 -11.23 -1.26 2.73
N GLN A 28 -12.29 -1.49 1.96
CA GLN A 28 -13.32 -0.51 1.68
C GLN A 28 -14.41 -0.49 2.77
N LYS A 29 -15.21 0.58 2.83
CA LYS A 29 -16.35 0.70 3.78
C LYS A 29 -17.38 -0.42 3.66
N ASN A 30 -17.56 -0.97 2.45
CA ASN A 30 -18.46 -2.10 2.22
C ASN A 30 -17.86 -3.46 2.68
N GLY A 31 -16.67 -3.46 3.30
CA GLY A 31 -15.97 -4.64 3.77
C GLY A 31 -15.11 -5.35 2.72
N GLN A 32 -15.22 -5.00 1.44
CA GLN A 32 -14.42 -5.60 0.37
C GLN A 32 -12.96 -5.19 0.50
N CYS A 33 -12.06 -6.14 0.25
CA CYS A 33 -10.63 -5.90 0.18
C CYS A 33 -10.16 -5.89 -1.27
N GLN A 34 -9.26 -4.98 -1.58
CA GLN A 34 -8.58 -4.91 -2.87
C GLN A 34 -7.07 -4.92 -2.65
N THR A 35 -6.37 -5.77 -3.38
CA THR A 35 -4.92 -5.94 -3.27
C THR A 35 -4.23 -5.35 -4.49
N TYR A 36 -3.15 -4.61 -4.26
CA TYR A 36 -2.31 -3.97 -5.27
C TYR A 36 -0.86 -4.39 -5.06
N TYR A 37 -0.11 -4.59 -6.14
CA TYR A 37 1.32 -4.92 -6.08
C TYR A 37 2.14 -3.78 -6.67
N LEU A 38 2.85 -3.05 -5.80
CA LEU A 38 3.61 -1.87 -6.18
C LEU A 38 5.07 -2.26 -6.43
N GLN A 39 5.50 -2.20 -7.69
CA GLN A 39 6.91 -2.34 -8.04
C GLN A 39 7.71 -1.14 -7.52
N ALA A 40 9.03 -1.30 -7.41
CA ALA A 40 9.92 -0.29 -6.83
C ALA A 40 9.71 1.15 -7.37
N PRO A 41 9.53 1.40 -8.69
CA PRO A 41 9.28 2.76 -9.19
C PRO A 41 7.96 3.35 -8.69
N VAL A 42 6.87 2.57 -8.74
CA VAL A 42 5.54 3.00 -8.27
C VAL A 42 5.54 3.21 -6.76
N LEU A 43 6.26 2.36 -6.03
CA LEU A 43 6.46 2.53 -4.59
C LEU A 43 7.24 3.81 -4.29
N ALA A 44 8.29 4.14 -5.05
CA ALA A 44 9.05 5.37 -4.87
C ALA A 44 8.18 6.62 -5.11
N ASP A 45 7.33 6.61 -6.13
CA ASP A 45 6.36 7.67 -6.38
C ASP A 45 5.37 7.83 -5.22
N LEU A 46 4.82 6.72 -4.72
CA LEU A 46 3.93 6.73 -3.57
C LEU A 46 4.62 7.30 -2.32
N LEU A 47 5.86 6.88 -2.04
CA LEU A 47 6.64 7.37 -0.89
C LEU A 47 6.91 8.88 -1.00
N THR A 48 7.17 9.39 -2.20
CA THR A 48 7.35 10.82 -2.44
C THR A 48 6.07 11.61 -2.16
N ILE A 49 4.92 11.09 -2.60
CA ILE A 49 3.61 11.68 -2.30
C ILE A 49 3.36 11.68 -0.78
N LEU A 50 3.65 10.57 -0.09
CA LEU A 50 3.47 10.45 1.36
C LEU A 50 4.39 11.41 2.12
N GLN A 51 5.64 11.60 1.67
CA GLN A 51 6.56 12.56 2.28
C GLN A 51 6.03 13.99 2.19
N TYR A 52 5.50 14.39 1.02
CA TYR A 52 4.87 15.71 0.86
C TYR A 52 3.63 15.87 1.75
N ARG A 53 2.80 14.82 1.85
CA ARG A 53 1.62 14.82 2.73
C ARG A 53 2.02 14.94 4.20
N LEU A 54 3.07 14.25 4.63
CA LEU A 54 3.59 14.32 6.00
C LEU A 54 4.04 15.74 6.35
N LEU A 55 4.74 16.43 5.44
CA LEU A 55 5.13 17.83 5.66
C LEU A 55 3.93 18.75 5.88
N ARG A 56 2.85 18.58 5.09
CA ARG A 56 1.61 19.34 5.27
C ARG A 56 0.89 19.00 6.58
N THR A 57 0.87 17.72 6.97
CA THR A 57 0.34 17.29 8.26
C THR A 57 1.11 17.95 9.41
N PHE A 58 2.44 18.00 9.31
CA PHE A 58 3.27 18.64 10.31
C PHE A 58 3.02 20.16 10.41
N GLN A 59 2.89 20.86 9.28
CA GLN A 59 2.53 22.28 9.27
C GLN A 59 1.18 22.54 9.97
N ARG A 60 0.16 21.75 9.65
CA ARG A 60 -1.16 21.87 10.31
C ARG A 60 -1.09 21.58 11.80
N LEU A 61 -0.28 20.60 12.20
CA LEU A 61 -0.08 20.29 13.61
C LEU A 61 0.55 21.47 14.36
N GLN A 62 1.47 22.22 13.73
CA GLN A 62 2.02 23.44 14.33
C GLN A 62 0.99 24.57 14.43
N GLU A 63 0.11 24.71 13.43
CA GLU A 63 -0.90 25.78 13.39
C GLU A 63 -2.08 25.53 14.33
N GLN A 64 -2.52 24.27 14.47
CA GLN A 64 -3.76 23.89 15.15
C GLN A 64 -3.52 23.19 16.49
N GLY A 65 -2.31 22.68 16.74
CA GLY A 65 -1.92 22.09 18.01
C GLY A 65 -2.74 20.86 18.39
N ASP A 66 -3.26 20.85 19.62
CA ASP A 66 -3.86 19.66 20.24
C ASP A 66 -5.15 19.18 19.56
N SER A 67 -5.97 20.08 19.01
CA SER A 67 -7.20 19.67 18.32
C SER A 67 -6.90 18.79 17.11
N TYR A 68 -5.91 19.18 16.30
CA TYR A 68 -5.50 18.39 15.15
C TYR A 68 -4.76 17.11 15.55
N LYS A 69 -4.03 17.13 16.66
CA LYS A 69 -3.40 15.93 17.22
C LYS A 69 -4.45 14.89 17.63
N GLU A 70 -5.52 15.30 18.30
CA GLU A 70 -6.62 14.42 18.69
C GLU A 70 -7.31 13.82 17.46
N GLU A 71 -7.54 14.61 16.40
CA GLU A 71 -8.07 14.11 15.12
C GLU A 71 -7.17 13.04 14.50
N LEU A 72 -5.84 13.24 14.50
CA LEU A 72 -4.87 12.27 13.98
C LEU A 72 -4.89 10.97 14.80
N ILE A 73 -5.00 11.06 16.12
CA ILE A 73 -5.10 9.89 17.01
C ILE A 73 -6.38 9.11 16.71
N ALA A 74 -7.54 9.77 16.67
CA ALA A 74 -8.82 9.15 16.36
C ALA A 74 -8.84 8.51 14.95
N CYS A 75 -8.20 9.16 13.98
CA CYS A 75 -8.03 8.61 12.63
C CYS A 75 -7.16 7.35 12.65
N ASN A 76 -6.02 7.37 13.36
CA ASN A 76 -5.14 6.22 13.48
C ASN A 76 -5.84 5.04 14.17
N GLU A 77 -6.55 5.27 15.28
CA GLU A 77 -7.35 4.26 15.96
C GLU A 77 -8.39 3.63 15.04
N SER A 78 -9.09 4.45 14.24
CA SER A 78 -10.07 3.98 13.26
C SER A 78 -9.45 3.10 12.18
N LEU A 79 -8.25 3.45 11.68
CA LEU A 79 -7.52 2.63 10.72
C LEU A 79 -7.08 1.29 11.34
N MET A 80 -6.53 1.33 12.55
CA MET A 80 -6.01 0.15 13.26
C MET A 80 -7.12 -0.85 13.61
N ALA A 81 -8.34 -0.40 13.89
CA ALA A 81 -9.47 -1.25 14.24
C ALA A 81 -9.96 -2.16 13.10
N SER A 82 -9.49 -1.97 11.86
CA SER A 82 -10.01 -2.65 10.67
C SER A 82 -8.95 -3.11 9.69
N ILE A 83 -7.70 -3.32 10.15
CA ILE A 83 -6.57 -3.75 9.32
C ILE A 83 -6.96 -5.04 8.56
N PRO A 84 -6.89 -5.05 7.21
CA PRO A 84 -7.09 -6.27 6.45
C PRO A 84 -5.90 -7.22 6.66
N GLU A 85 -6.19 -8.49 6.89
CA GLU A 85 -5.16 -9.53 6.96
C GLU A 85 -4.55 -9.75 5.57
N VAL A 86 -3.23 -9.91 5.51
CA VAL A 86 -2.51 -10.29 4.29
C VAL A 86 -2.24 -11.78 4.38
N ASP A 87 -2.83 -12.55 3.46
CA ASP A 87 -2.63 -13.99 3.38
C ASP A 87 -1.27 -14.28 2.71
N MET A 88 -0.56 -15.29 3.18
CA MET A 88 0.68 -15.77 2.56
C MET A 88 0.45 -16.22 1.12
N ALA A 89 -0.74 -16.69 0.75
CA ALA A 89 -1.11 -17.00 -0.62
C ALA A 89 -1.03 -15.75 -1.53
N GLU A 90 -1.43 -14.58 -1.04
CA GLU A 90 -1.34 -13.32 -1.81
C GLU A 90 0.13 -12.90 -2.04
N ILE A 91 1.04 -13.30 -1.15
CA ILE A 91 2.49 -13.02 -1.29
C ILE A 91 3.13 -14.01 -2.25
N GLN A 92 2.81 -15.30 -2.13
CA GLN A 92 3.43 -16.38 -2.91
C GLN A 92 2.87 -16.49 -4.34
N GLN A 93 1.58 -16.15 -4.52
CA GLN A 93 0.86 -16.27 -5.78
C GLN A 93 0.13 -14.95 -6.07
N PRO A 94 0.88 -13.86 -6.39
CA PRO A 94 0.27 -12.58 -6.69
C PRO A 94 -0.62 -12.69 -7.92
N ASP A 95 -1.88 -12.24 -7.80
CA ASP A 95 -2.86 -12.29 -8.89
C ASP A 95 -2.38 -11.45 -10.09
N PRO A 96 -2.12 -12.04 -11.26
CA PRO A 96 -1.65 -11.32 -12.43
C PRO A 96 -2.67 -10.32 -12.99
N GLU A 97 -3.96 -10.43 -12.65
CA GLU A 97 -5.01 -9.49 -13.05
C GLU A 97 -5.14 -8.27 -12.14
N SER A 98 -4.53 -8.31 -10.95
CA SER A 98 -4.43 -7.15 -10.05
C SER A 98 -3.43 -6.14 -10.62
N ALA A 99 -3.96 -5.29 -11.50
CA ALA A 99 -3.26 -4.49 -12.49
C ALA A 99 -2.29 -3.44 -11.90
N LEU A 100 -1.08 -3.88 -11.55
CA LEU A 100 0.20 -3.15 -11.68
C LEU A 100 1.35 -4.10 -12.10
N CYS A 101 1.08 -5.40 -12.30
CA CYS A 101 2.06 -6.45 -12.61
C CYS A 101 2.27 -6.76 -14.11
N ARG A 102 1.84 -5.90 -15.05
CA ARG A 102 1.77 -6.29 -16.47
C ARG A 102 3.04 -6.11 -17.32
N SER A 103 4.21 -5.81 -16.75
CA SER A 103 5.43 -5.63 -17.57
C SER A 103 6.70 -6.37 -17.13
N SER A 104 6.74 -7.10 -16.02
CA SER A 104 8.00 -7.73 -15.56
C SER A 104 7.95 -9.23 -15.28
N LEU A 105 6.80 -9.90 -15.36
CA LEU A 105 6.72 -11.36 -15.21
C LEU A 105 7.06 -12.16 -16.50
N ASN A 106 7.45 -11.48 -17.59
CA ASN A 106 7.96 -12.11 -18.82
C ASN A 106 9.51 -12.15 -18.90
N LEU A 107 10.22 -12.22 -17.77
CA LEU A 107 11.64 -12.62 -17.77
C LEU A 107 11.75 -14.08 -17.35
N GLY A 108 11.42 -14.95 -18.30
CA GLY A 108 11.44 -16.41 -18.12
C GLY A 108 11.33 -17.16 -19.43
N ASN A 109 12.11 -16.77 -20.45
CA ASN A 109 12.39 -17.65 -21.58
C ASN A 109 13.87 -17.50 -21.98
N PRO A 110 14.78 -18.27 -21.35
CA PRO A 110 16.13 -18.40 -21.85
C PRO A 110 16.11 -19.33 -23.07
N THR A 111 16.36 -18.73 -24.23
CA THR A 111 17.10 -19.34 -25.36
C THR A 111 16.49 -20.53 -26.10
N ARG A 112 15.87 -20.26 -27.26
CA ARG A 112 16.08 -21.07 -28.47
C ARG A 112 17.00 -20.29 -29.41
N LEU A 113 18.27 -20.65 -29.41
CA LEU A 113 19.22 -20.57 -30.52
C LEU A 113 20.03 -21.86 -30.49
#